data_AF-A0A9W8AW45-F1
#
_entry.id   AF-A0A9W8AW45-F1
#
_cell.length_a   1.000
_cell.length_b   1.000
_cell.length_c   1.000
_cell.angle_alpha   90.00
_cell.angle_beta   90.00
_cell.angle_gamma   90.00
#
_symmetry.space_group_name_H-M   'P 1'
#
loop_
_entity.id
_entity.type
_entity.pdbx_description
1 polymer ?
#
loop_
_entity_poly.entity_id
_entity_poly.type
_entity_poly.pdbx_seq_one_letter_code
_entity_poly.pdbx_strand_id
1 'polypeptide(L)'
;IGTDIEDNKCSWLINQALLIANQEQLAMLTRHYGKRTPEDVAAVKAVYQDLQIDRLFHEYETESYKHINQMIQESDNGLVPHQIFRDFMAKVYKRTK
;
A
#
# COMPACT_ATOMS: atom_id res chain seq x y z
N ILE A 1 3.76 -13.72 9.32
CA ILE A 1 4.74 -12.65 9.64
C ILE A 1 5.20 -12.07 8.30
N GLY A 2 5.26 -10.75 8.14
CA GLY A 2 5.72 -10.10 6.90
C GLY A 2 7.19 -9.69 7.03
N THR A 3 7.98 -9.93 5.98
CA THR A 3 9.45 -9.74 5.96
C THR A 3 9.91 -8.75 4.88
N ASP A 4 8.99 -7.94 4.36
CA ASP A 4 9.24 -7.12 3.16
C ASP A 4 10.31 -6.04 3.36
N ILE A 5 10.48 -5.54 4.58
CA ILE A 5 11.53 -4.57 4.94
C ILE A 5 12.88 -5.28 4.97
N GLU A 6 12.94 -6.44 5.64
CA GLU A 6 14.12 -7.27 5.80
C GLU A 6 14.64 -7.83 4.48
N ASP A 7 13.71 -8.13 3.57
CA ASP A 7 13.98 -8.67 2.23
C ASP A 7 14.28 -7.58 1.19
N ASN A 8 14.37 -6.30 1.61
CA ASN A 8 14.60 -5.16 0.73
C ASN A 8 13.63 -5.10 -0.46
N LYS A 9 12.35 -5.43 -0.22
CA LYS A 9 11.38 -5.48 -1.32
C LYS A 9 10.96 -4.07 -1.74
N CYS A 10 10.73 -3.92 -3.03
CA CYS A 10 10.08 -2.76 -3.65
C CYS A 10 8.57 -2.80 -3.38
N SER A 11 8.19 -2.71 -2.10
CA SER A 11 6.80 -2.72 -1.64
C SER A 11 6.13 -1.36 -1.88
N TRP A 12 4.80 -1.35 -1.88
CA TRP A 12 4.04 -0.09 -1.98
C TRP A 12 4.42 0.89 -0.85
N LEU A 13 4.60 0.39 0.38
CA LEU A 13 4.92 1.22 1.55
C LEU A 13 6.24 1.99 1.38
N ILE A 14 7.32 1.33 0.93
CA ILE A 14 8.60 2.01 0.76
C ILE A 14 8.57 3.00 -0.39
N ASN A 15 7.91 2.66 -1.50
CA ASN A 15 7.79 3.57 -2.64
C ASN A 15 7.03 4.84 -2.25
N GLN A 16 5.93 4.71 -1.51
CA GLN A 16 5.22 5.88 -1.00
C GLN A 16 6.07 6.69 -0.03
N ALA A 17 6.77 6.05 0.90
CA ALA A 17 7.64 6.75 1.84
C ALA A 17 8.75 7.54 1.13
N LEU A 18 9.40 6.96 0.12
CA LEU A 18 10.45 7.62 -0.66
C LEU A 18 9.95 8.85 -1.44
N LEU A 19 8.68 8.86 -1.85
CA LEU A 19 8.08 9.98 -2.59
C LEU A 19 7.83 11.22 -1.71
N ILE A 20 7.57 11.04 -0.41
CA ILE A 20 7.18 12.13 0.50
C ILE A 20 8.17 12.40 1.64
N ALA A 21 9.15 11.53 1.83
CA ALA A 21 10.18 11.68 2.85
C ALA A 21 11.01 12.95 2.64
N ASN A 22 11.31 13.63 3.74
CA ASN A 22 12.34 14.66 3.76
C ASN A 22 13.75 14.04 3.72
N GLN A 23 14.80 14.86 3.67
CA GLN A 23 16.19 14.39 3.55
C GLN A 23 16.63 13.50 4.73
N GLU A 24 16.21 13.82 5.95
CA GLU A 24 16.56 13.06 7.16
C GLU A 24 15.89 11.69 7.15
N GLN A 25 14.59 11.66 6.84
CA GLN A 25 13.81 10.43 6.70
C GLN A 25 14.35 9.56 5.56
N LEU A 26 14.74 10.16 4.44
CA LEU A 26 15.36 9.44 3.32
C LEU A 26 16.69 8.80 3.71
N ALA A 27 17.52 9.51 4.48
CA ALA A 27 18.77 8.97 5.01
C ALA A 27 18.51 7.80 5.97
N MET A 28 17.50 7.91 6.84
CA MET A 28 17.07 6.82 7.73
C MET A 28 16.60 5.59 6.94
N LEU A 29 15.71 5.78 5.95
CA LEU A 29 15.24 4.69 5.10
C LEU A 29 16.40 4.03 4.35
N THR A 30 17.32 4.82 3.78
CA THR A 30 18.49 4.28 3.06
C THR A 30 19.42 3.47 3.97
N ARG A 31 19.59 3.91 5.22
CA ARG A 31 20.47 3.26 6.19
C ARG A 31 19.90 1.93 6.71
N HIS A 32 18.60 1.90 6.97
CA HIS A 32 17.95 0.83 7.72
C HIS A 32 17.13 -0.15 6.87
N TYR A 33 16.66 0.24 5.68
CA TYR A 33 15.87 -0.63 4.81
C TYR A 33 16.71 -1.79 4.24
N GLY A 34 16.15 -3.00 4.18
CA GLY A 34 16.87 -4.20 3.74
C GLY A 34 17.80 -4.82 4.78
N LYS A 35 17.74 -4.35 6.04
CA LYS A 35 18.49 -4.94 7.15
C LYS A 35 17.59 -5.85 7.98
N ARG A 36 18.18 -6.93 8.51
CA ARG A 36 17.45 -7.98 9.24
C ARG A 36 17.41 -7.77 10.75
N THR A 37 18.04 -6.73 11.28
CA THR A 37 18.03 -6.48 12.72
C THR A 37 16.66 -5.91 13.13
N PRO A 38 16.13 -6.30 14.30
CA PRO A 38 14.88 -5.75 14.81
C PRO A 38 14.90 -4.22 14.94
N GLU A 39 16.07 -3.66 15.29
CA GLU A 39 16.28 -2.22 15.46
C GLU A 39 16.15 -1.47 14.13
N ASP A 40 16.74 -2.00 13.06
CA ASP A 40 16.62 -1.42 11.72
C ASP A 40 15.17 -1.47 11.20
N VAL A 41 14.48 -2.59 11.42
CA VAL A 41 13.07 -2.72 11.05
C VAL A 41 12.19 -1.76 11.84
N ALA A 42 12.46 -1.57 13.13
CA ALA A 42 11.75 -0.62 13.97
C ALA A 42 11.98 0.84 13.51
N ALA A 43 13.21 1.19 13.12
CA ALA A 43 13.52 2.51 12.58
C ALA A 43 12.76 2.81 11.29
N VAL A 44 12.68 1.86 10.35
CA VAL A 44 11.86 2.00 9.12
C VAL A 44 10.38 2.18 9.47
N LYS A 45 9.85 1.38 10.41
CA LYS A 45 8.45 1.47 10.83
C LYS A 45 8.12 2.81 11.50
N ALA A 46 9.05 3.38 12.27
CA ALA A 46 8.89 4.70 12.86
C ALA A 46 8.76 5.77 11.78
N VAL A 47 9.62 5.74 10.75
CA VAL A 47 9.50 6.65 9.60
C VAL A 47 8.15 6.48 8.88
N TYR A 48 7.65 5.25 8.71
CA TYR A 48 6.32 5.04 8.12
C TYR A 48 5.17 5.61 8.96
N GLN A 49 5.28 5.55 10.28
CA GLN A 49 4.29 6.14 11.18
C GLN A 49 4.34 7.67 11.12
N ASP A 50 5.54 8.25 11.14
CA ASP A 50 5.75 9.70 11.03
C ASP A 50 5.20 10.26 9.71
N LEU A 51 5.40 9.50 8.62
CA LEU A 51 4.88 9.82 7.29
C LEU A 51 3.39 9.48 7.09
N GLN A 52 2.73 8.90 8.10
CA GLN A 52 1.32 8.49 8.03
C GLN A 52 1.01 7.62 6.81
N ILE A 53 1.90 6.65 6.51
CA ILE A 53 1.74 5.76 5.35
C ILE A 53 0.45 4.93 5.44
N ASP A 54 0.01 4.62 6.66
CA ASP A 54 -1.28 3.96 6.92
C ASP A 54 -2.44 4.79 6.40
N ARG A 55 -2.46 6.10 6.70
CA ARG A 55 -3.48 7.03 6.20
C ARG A 55 -3.46 7.10 4.68
N LEU A 56 -2.28 7.24 4.07
CA LEU A 56 -2.14 7.27 2.60
C LEU A 56 -2.66 5.99 1.95
N PHE A 57 -2.46 4.84 2.60
CA PHE A 57 -3.00 3.58 2.12
C PHE A 57 -4.53 3.58 2.14
N HIS A 58 -5.16 4.09 3.20
CA HIS A 58 -6.62 4.13 3.31
C HIS A 58 -7.24 5.11 2.30
N GLU A 59 -6.59 6.24 2.06
CA GLU A 59 -6.97 7.19 1.02
C GLU A 59 -6.86 6.52 -0.37
N TYR A 60 -5.73 5.89 -0.68
CA TYR A 60 -5.54 5.16 -1.93
C TYR A 60 -6.55 4.01 -2.10
N GLU A 61 -6.83 3.23 -1.06
CA GLU A 61 -7.79 2.13 -1.10
C GLU A 61 -9.20 2.65 -1.41
N THR A 62 -9.60 3.76 -0.78
CA THR A 62 -10.92 4.38 -0.99
C THR A 62 -11.06 4.94 -2.40
N GLU A 63 -10.05 5.65 -2.90
CA GLU A 63 -10.08 6.21 -4.25
C GLU A 63 -10.02 5.12 -5.32
N SER A 64 -9.20 4.09 -5.11
CA SER A 64 -9.15 2.93 -6.01
C SER A 64 -10.50 2.20 -6.06
N TYR A 65 -11.17 2.02 -4.91
CA TYR A 65 -12.51 1.42 -4.87
C TYR A 65 -13.53 2.25 -5.66
N LYS A 66 -13.55 3.57 -5.49
CA LYS A 66 -14.44 4.45 -6.25
C LYS A 66 -14.16 4.36 -7.75
N HIS A 67 -12.89 4.46 -8.12
CA HIS A 67 -12.46 4.44 -9.52
C HIS A 67 -12.84 3.13 -10.21
N ILE A 68 -12.57 1.98 -9.58
CA ILE A 68 -12.91 0.68 -10.18
C ILE A 68 -14.44 0.50 -10.26
N ASN A 69 -15.22 0.97 -9.28
CA ASN A 69 -16.69 0.95 -9.40
C ASN A 69 -17.21 1.79 -10.55
N GLN A 70 -16.61 2.96 -10.80
CA GLN A 70 -16.94 3.78 -11.95
C GLN A 70 -16.61 3.04 -13.26
N MET A 71 -15.43 2.43 -13.37
CA MET A 71 -15.07 1.62 -14.54
C MET A 71 -16.04 0.46 -14.77
N ILE A 72 -16.50 -0.20 -13.70
CA ILE A 72 -17.52 -1.26 -13.82
C ILE A 72 -18.81 -0.67 -14.39
N GLN A 73 -19.28 0.47 -13.88
CA GLN A 73 -20.51 1.11 -14.38
C GLN A 73 -20.41 1.52 -15.86
N GLU A 74 -19.25 1.99 -16.29
CA GLU A 74 -18.97 2.40 -17.67
C GLU A 74 -18.73 1.21 -18.62
N SER A 75 -18.45 0.02 -18.08
CA SER A 75 -18.17 -1.18 -18.88
C SER A 75 -19.42 -1.81 -19.50
N ASP A 76 -19.25 -2.50 -20.63
CA ASP A 76 -20.34 -3.23 -21.28
C ASP A 76 -20.79 -4.44 -20.45
N ASN A 77 -22.04 -4.38 -19.98
CA ASN A 77 -22.67 -5.43 -19.19
C ASN A 77 -23.12 -6.66 -20.02
N GLY A 78 -23.09 -6.57 -21.36
CA GLY A 78 -23.50 -7.65 -22.25
C GLY A 78 -22.46 -8.76 -22.42
N LEU A 79 -21.16 -8.43 -22.36
CA LEU A 79 -20.07 -9.40 -22.46
C LEU A 79 -19.78 -10.07 -21.12
N VAL A 80 -19.64 -9.27 -20.06
CA VAL A 80 -19.37 -9.74 -18.70
C VAL A 80 -20.31 -9.01 -17.74
N PRO A 81 -21.16 -9.74 -16.99
CA PRO A 81 -22.03 -9.12 -16.01
C PRO A 81 -21.24 -8.35 -14.96
N HIS A 82 -21.65 -7.10 -14.69
CA HIS A 82 -21.06 -6.25 -13.66
C HIS A 82 -20.98 -6.92 -12.29
N GLN A 83 -21.93 -7.81 -12.01
CA GLN A 83 -21.98 -8.58 -10.76
C GLN A 83 -20.69 -9.37 -10.51
N ILE A 84 -20.08 -9.93 -11.57
CA ILE A 84 -18.84 -10.69 -11.43
C ILE A 84 -17.75 -9.80 -10.83
N PHE A 85 -17.54 -8.59 -11.39
CA PHE A 85 -16.54 -7.66 -10.86
C PHE A 85 -16.85 -7.23 -9.42
N ARG A 86 -18.13 -7.01 -9.11
CA ARG A 86 -18.56 -6.65 -7.74
C ARG A 86 -18.30 -7.78 -6.74
N ASP A 87 -18.55 -9.02 -7.12
CA ASP A 87 -18.30 -10.19 -6.27
C ASP A 87 -16.80 -10.37 -5.99
N PHE A 88 -15.95 -10.14 -6.99
CA PHE A 88 -14.50 -10.11 -6.79
C PHE A 88 -14.10 -8.96 -5.86
N MET A 89 -14.61 -7.76 -6.11
CA MET A 89 -14.29 -6.57 -5.31
C MET A 89 -14.65 -6.73 -3.84
N ALA A 90 -15.81 -7.33 -3.54
CA ALA A 90 -16.25 -7.62 -2.17
C ALA A 90 -15.29 -8.53 -1.39
N LYS A 91 -14.49 -9.36 -2.08
CA LYS A 91 -13.49 -10.24 -1.46
C LYS A 91 -12.16 -9.54 -1.16
N VAL A 92 -11.85 -8.43 -1.85
CA VAL A 92 -10.54 -7.76 -1.75
C VAL A 92 -10.60 -6.46 -0.98
N TYR A 93 -11.68 -5.68 -1.12
CA TYR A 93 -11.84 -4.39 -0.46
C TYR A 93 -11.90 -4.56 1.07
N LYS A 94 -11.07 -3.82 1.81
CA LYS A 94 -11.01 -3.88 3.28
C LYS A 94 -10.84 -5.29 3.86
N ARG A 95 -10.21 -6.19 3.11
CA ARG A 95 -9.99 -7.56 3.58
C ARG A 95 -9.20 -7.55 4.89
N THR A 96 -9.70 -8.27 5.87
CA THR A 96 -8.95 -8.65 7.07
C THR A 96 -8.51 -10.09 6.87
N LYS A 97 -7.23 -10.37 7.14
CA LYS A 97 -6.56 -11.63 6.78
C LYS A 97 -7.20 -12.85 7.42
#